data_AF-A0A945QJC9-F1
#
_entry.id   AF-A0A945QJC9-F1
#
_cell.length_a   1.000
_cell.length_b   1.000
_cell.length_c   1.000
_cell.angle_alpha   90.00
_cell.angle_beta   90.00
_cell.angle_gamma   90.00
#
_symmetry.space_group_name_H-M   'P 1'
#
loop_
_entity.id
_entity.type
_entity.pdbx_description
1 polymer ?
#
loop_
_entity_poly.entity_id
_entity_poly.type
_entity_poly.pdbx_seq_one_letter_code
_entity_poly.pdbx_strand_id
1 'polypeptide(L)'
;MPQADTAPKADPDAKAETGTAERRASPQAPPQATPQPTPMIAQFTEIKRSYPDCLLFYRMGDFYELFFDDAVAAAAALDITLTKRGRHAGEDIPMCGVPVHAADSYLSRLI
;
A
#
# COMPACT_ATOMS: atom_id res chain seq x y z
N MET A 1 36.80 -10.72 69.79
CA MET A 1 35.68 -11.67 69.58
C MET A 1 34.72 -11.52 70.74
N PRO A 2 33.38 -11.57 70.63
CA PRO A 2 32.47 -11.54 69.47
C PRO A 2 31.31 -10.50 69.59
N GLN A 3 30.59 -10.27 68.48
CA GLN A 3 29.12 -10.06 68.33
C GLN A 3 28.39 -8.92 69.10
N ALA A 4 27.35 -8.27 68.59
CA ALA A 4 26.70 -8.14 67.28
C ALA A 4 25.59 -7.10 67.50
N ASP A 5 25.65 -5.95 66.84
CA ASP A 5 24.50 -5.04 66.80
C ASP A 5 23.46 -5.60 65.83
N THR A 6 22.22 -5.64 66.28
CA THR A 6 21.14 -6.49 65.75
C THR A 6 20.44 -5.83 64.57
N ALA A 7 20.07 -6.68 63.62
CA ALA A 7 19.49 -6.40 62.32
C ALA A 7 18.25 -5.47 62.29
N PRO A 8 18.02 -4.78 61.16
CA PRO A 8 16.86 -3.96 60.87
C PRO A 8 15.63 -4.83 60.55
N LYS A 9 14.44 -4.28 60.78
CA LYS A 9 13.18 -4.87 60.34
C LYS A 9 12.37 -3.83 59.57
N ALA A 10 12.31 -3.98 58.25
CA ALA A 10 11.13 -3.79 57.40
C ALA A 10 11.53 -3.79 55.90
N ASP A 11 11.52 -4.98 55.28
CA ASP A 11 10.96 -5.17 53.94
C ASP A 11 9.41 -5.13 54.04
N PRO A 12 8.59 -5.10 52.96
CA PRO A 12 8.88 -5.11 51.51
C PRO A 12 8.09 -4.00 50.75
N ASP A 13 8.42 -3.66 49.51
CA ASP A 13 7.67 -3.97 48.26
C ASP A 13 8.13 -2.87 47.27
N ALA A 14 8.37 -3.02 45.98
CA ALA A 14 8.30 -4.13 45.05
C ALA A 14 8.95 -3.65 43.73
N LYS A 15 9.70 -4.54 43.08
CA LYS A 15 9.94 -4.68 41.63
C LYS A 15 10.74 -3.63 40.84
N ALA A 16 11.85 -4.12 40.26
CA ALA A 16 12.22 -4.11 38.83
C ALA A 16 13.75 -4.05 38.73
N GLU A 17 14.45 -5.17 38.69
CA GLU A 17 14.79 -5.92 37.47
C GLU A 17 15.54 -5.11 36.39
N THR A 18 16.85 -5.32 36.40
CA THR A 18 17.64 -5.76 35.24
C THR A 18 18.24 -4.69 34.33
N GLY A 19 19.56 -4.79 34.21
CA GLY A 19 20.41 -3.92 33.43
C GLY A 19 20.09 -3.87 31.94
N THR A 20 20.41 -2.74 31.32
CA THR A 20 20.42 -2.62 29.86
C THR A 20 21.87 -2.54 29.41
N ALA A 21 22.37 -3.72 29.06
CA ALA A 21 23.52 -3.88 28.20
C ALA A 21 23.17 -3.47 26.76
N GLU A 22 24.22 -3.08 26.05
CA GLU A 22 24.37 -3.22 24.61
C GLU A 22 23.51 -2.35 23.68
N ARG A 23 24.22 -1.37 23.13
CA ARG A 23 24.07 -0.72 21.83
C ARG A 23 23.75 -1.76 20.74
N ARG A 24 22.48 -2.18 20.62
CA ARG A 24 22.00 -2.99 19.50
C ARG A 24 21.74 -2.10 18.30
N ALA A 25 22.50 -2.36 17.24
CA ALA A 25 22.24 -1.90 15.90
C ALA A 25 20.75 -2.06 15.55
N SER A 26 20.15 -0.99 15.04
CA SER A 26 18.82 -1.04 14.44
C SER A 26 18.79 -2.18 13.41
N PRO A 27 17.78 -3.05 13.45
CA PRO A 27 17.62 -4.05 12.41
C PRO A 27 17.29 -3.29 11.13
N GLN A 28 18.21 -3.35 10.18
CA GLN A 28 17.99 -2.92 8.82
C GLN A 28 16.73 -3.63 8.32
N ALA A 29 15.69 -2.84 8.03
CA ALA A 29 14.47 -3.32 7.40
C ALA A 29 14.87 -4.18 6.19
N PRO A 30 14.19 -5.33 5.97
CA PRO A 30 14.52 -6.22 4.87
C PRO A 30 14.55 -5.45 3.55
N PRO A 31 15.41 -5.84 2.59
CA PRO A 31 15.41 -5.23 1.27
C PRO A 31 13.98 -5.34 0.73
N GLN A 32 13.36 -4.18 0.51
CA GLN A 32 11.98 -4.05 0.02
C GLN A 32 11.91 -4.87 -1.27
N ALA A 33 11.36 -6.08 -1.19
CA ALA A 33 11.10 -6.89 -2.36
C ALA A 33 10.11 -6.09 -3.18
N THR A 34 10.58 -5.44 -4.26
CA THR A 34 9.72 -4.75 -5.22
C THR A 34 8.64 -5.75 -5.60
N PRO A 35 7.40 -5.54 -5.14
CA PRO A 35 6.37 -6.55 -5.27
C PRO A 35 6.07 -6.62 -6.75
N GLN A 36 6.40 -7.78 -7.33
CA GLN A 36 6.33 -7.98 -8.76
C GLN A 36 4.89 -7.66 -9.21
N PRO A 37 4.70 -6.71 -10.14
CA PRO A 37 3.38 -6.42 -10.67
C PRO A 37 2.76 -7.69 -11.21
N THR A 38 1.44 -7.83 -10.99
CA THR A 38 0.71 -8.91 -11.65
C THR A 38 1.00 -8.81 -13.15
N PRO A 39 1.08 -9.94 -13.88
CA PRO A 39 1.42 -9.91 -15.30
C PRO A 39 0.56 -8.91 -16.10
N MET A 40 -0.70 -8.75 -15.72
CA MET A 40 -1.62 -7.77 -16.30
C MET A 40 -1.24 -6.32 -15.99
N ILE A 41 -0.92 -5.97 -14.74
CA ILE A 41 -0.48 -4.61 -14.39
C ILE A 41 0.89 -4.28 -15.00
N ALA A 42 1.78 -5.26 -15.12
CA ALA A 42 3.06 -5.10 -15.79
C ALA A 42 2.86 -4.71 -17.27
N GLN A 43 1.97 -5.42 -17.97
CA GLN A 43 1.60 -5.12 -19.35
C GLN A 43 0.92 -3.75 -19.48
N PHE A 44 -0.04 -3.44 -18.61
CA PHE A 44 -0.69 -2.12 -18.57
C PHE A 44 0.34 -1.01 -18.43
N THR A 45 1.25 -1.14 -17.47
CA THR A 45 2.29 -0.14 -17.19
C THR A 45 3.24 0.02 -18.37
N GLU A 46 3.62 -1.07 -19.04
CA GLU A 46 4.47 -1.02 -20.23
C GLU A 46 3.82 -0.26 -21.38
N ILE A 47 2.53 -0.50 -21.64
CA ILE A 47 1.76 0.24 -22.66
C ILE A 47 1.62 1.70 -22.23
N LYS A 48 1.26 1.96 -20.97
CA LYS A 48 1.08 3.31 -20.42
C LYS A 48 2.35 4.15 -20.47
N ARG A 49 3.54 3.55 -20.33
CA ARG A 49 4.82 4.26 -20.50
C ARG A 49 5.00 4.86 -21.89
N SER A 50 4.37 4.29 -22.91
CA SER A 50 4.38 4.85 -24.27
C SER A 50 3.39 6.01 -24.43
N TYR A 51 2.43 6.15 -23.52
CA TYR A 51 1.36 7.14 -23.55
C TYR A 51 1.14 7.78 -22.16
N PRO A 52 2.14 8.47 -21.60
CA PRO A 52 2.06 9.01 -20.24
C PRO A 52 0.91 10.02 -20.08
N ASP A 53 0.66 10.82 -21.10
CA ASP A 53 -0.31 11.93 -21.07
C ASP A 53 -1.74 11.53 -21.49
N CYS A 54 -1.97 10.26 -21.84
CA CYS A 54 -3.26 9.79 -22.35
C CYS A 54 -3.91 8.80 -21.39
N LEU A 55 -5.24 8.86 -21.21
CA LEU A 55 -5.97 7.85 -20.45
C LEU A 55 -5.95 6.50 -21.20
N LEU A 56 -5.40 5.46 -20.57
CA LEU A 56 -5.34 4.13 -21.18
C LEU A 56 -6.56 3.30 -20.81
N PHE A 57 -7.49 3.14 -21.76
CA PHE A 57 -8.66 2.26 -21.62
C PHE A 57 -8.24 0.81 -21.88
N TYR A 58 -7.91 0.07 -20.82
CA TYR A 58 -7.45 -1.31 -20.93
C TYR A 58 -8.64 -2.26 -20.97
N ARG A 59 -8.86 -2.91 -22.13
CA ARG A 59 -10.02 -3.79 -22.31
C ARG A 59 -9.83 -5.12 -21.58
N MET A 60 -10.66 -5.35 -20.57
CA MET A 60 -10.78 -6.60 -19.83
C MET A 60 -12.19 -7.17 -20.02
N GLY A 61 -12.36 -7.99 -21.05
CA GLY A 61 -13.66 -8.58 -21.39
C GLY A 61 -14.66 -7.54 -21.92
N ASP A 62 -15.72 -7.33 -21.16
CA ASP A 62 -16.83 -6.39 -21.41
C ASP A 62 -16.66 -5.05 -20.68
N PHE A 63 -15.53 -4.83 -19.99
CA PHE A 63 -15.18 -3.55 -19.39
C PHE A 63 -13.87 -2.99 -19.95
N TYR A 64 -13.81 -1.67 -20.07
CA TYR A 64 -12.56 -0.92 -20.11
C TYR A 64 -12.17 -0.54 -18.70
N GLU A 65 -11.06 -1.08 -18.24
CA GLU A 65 -10.50 -0.80 -16.92
C GLU A 65 -9.35 0.20 -17.06
N LEU A 66 -9.34 1.18 -16.16
CA LEU A 66 -8.20 2.09 -15.96
C LEU A 66 -7.67 1.88 -14.54
N PHE A 67 -6.37 2.09 -14.36
CA PHE A 67 -5.68 1.84 -13.09
C PHE A 67 -4.85 3.05 -12.65
N PHE A 68 -4.52 3.13 -11.36
CA PHE A 68 -3.66 4.19 -10.79
C PHE A 68 -4.25 5.59 -11.00
N ASP A 69 -3.43 6.56 -11.39
CA ASP A 69 -3.85 7.94 -11.60
C ASP A 69 -4.86 8.09 -12.74
N ASP A 70 -4.76 7.25 -13.78
CA ASP A 70 -5.74 7.23 -14.88
C ASP A 70 -7.14 6.90 -14.36
N ALA A 71 -7.23 6.00 -13.39
CA ALA A 71 -8.50 5.66 -12.78
C ALA A 71 -9.09 6.85 -12.02
N VAL A 72 -8.27 7.58 -11.27
CA VAL A 72 -8.70 8.75 -10.50
C VAL A 72 -9.14 9.88 -11.43
N ALA A 73 -8.34 10.16 -12.46
CA ALA A 73 -8.63 11.19 -13.44
C ALA A 73 -9.90 10.87 -14.25
N ALA A 74 -10.03 9.63 -14.75
CA ALA A 74 -11.22 9.20 -15.47
C ALA A 74 -12.46 9.17 -14.57
N ALA A 75 -12.34 8.72 -13.31
CA ALA A 75 -13.42 8.79 -12.34
C ALA A 75 -13.96 10.21 -12.14
N ALA A 76 -13.06 11.18 -11.94
CA ALA A 76 -13.43 12.57 -11.77
C ALA A 76 -13.99 13.22 -13.06
N ALA A 77 -13.42 12.90 -14.23
CA ALA A 77 -13.83 13.50 -15.50
C ALA A 77 -15.16 12.94 -16.03
N LEU A 78 -15.38 11.64 -15.85
CA LEU A 78 -16.52 10.92 -16.42
C LEU A 78 -17.69 10.74 -15.43
N ASP A 79 -17.49 11.14 -14.17
CA ASP A 79 -18.40 10.89 -13.04
C ASP A 79 -18.70 9.39 -12.88
N ILE A 80 -17.65 8.57 -12.91
CA ILE A 80 -17.73 7.11 -12.72
C ILE A 80 -17.16 6.73 -11.35
N THR A 81 -17.73 5.68 -10.77
CA THR A 81 -17.30 5.20 -9.45
C THR A 81 -15.84 4.75 -9.47
N LEU A 82 -15.00 5.43 -8.69
CA LEU A 82 -13.66 4.95 -8.39
C LEU A 82 -13.76 3.78 -7.41
N THR A 83 -13.25 2.64 -7.83
CA THR A 83 -13.17 1.41 -7.04
C THR A 83 -11.72 1.04 -6.78
N LYS A 84 -11.49 -0.09 -6.11
CA LYS A 84 -10.15 -0.58 -5.82
C LYS A 84 -10.10 -2.08 -6.11
N ARG A 85 -9.05 -2.56 -6.77
CA ARG A 85 -8.87 -4.00 -7.03
C ARG A 85 -7.57 -4.50 -6.45
N GLY A 86 -7.71 -5.36 -5.45
CA GLY A 86 -6.60 -6.04 -4.80
C GLY A 86 -5.64 -5.07 -4.12
N ARG A 87 -4.44 -5.58 -3.83
CA ARG A 87 -3.32 -4.79 -3.32
C ARG A 87 -2.11 -5.02 -4.20
N HIS A 88 -1.49 -3.96 -4.66
CA HIS A 88 -0.20 -3.98 -5.32
C HIS A 88 0.77 -3.15 -4.49
N ALA A 89 1.91 -3.72 -4.16
CA ALA A 89 2.88 -3.08 -3.27
C ALA A 89 2.43 -2.75 -1.84
N GLY A 90 1.41 -3.45 -1.35
CA GLY A 90 0.82 -3.15 -0.04
C GLY A 90 -0.17 -1.99 -0.08
N GLU A 91 -0.32 -1.34 -1.23
CA GLU A 91 -1.30 -0.28 -1.48
C GLU A 91 -2.47 -0.83 -2.31
N ASP A 92 -3.66 -0.28 -2.09
CA ASP A 92 -4.83 -0.62 -2.91
C ASP A 92 -4.65 -0.02 -4.31
N ILE A 93 -4.89 -0.78 -5.38
CA ILE A 93 -4.85 -0.23 -6.74
C ILE A 93 -6.18 0.48 -7.01
N PRO A 94 -6.21 1.82 -7.14
CA PRO A 94 -7.42 2.49 -7.59
C PRO A 94 -7.72 2.06 -9.03
N MET A 95 -8.97 1.71 -9.28
CA MET A 95 -9.44 1.33 -10.60
C MET A 95 -10.81 1.93 -10.87
N CYS A 96 -11.07 2.26 -12.12
CA CYS A 96 -12.42 2.54 -12.59
C CYS A 96 -12.70 1.71 -13.84
N GLY A 97 -13.95 1.33 -14.01
CA GLY A 97 -14.39 0.49 -15.11
C GLY A 97 -15.52 1.16 -15.88
N VAL A 98 -15.42 1.16 -17.20
CA VAL A 98 -16.47 1.61 -18.11
C VAL A 98 -16.97 0.41 -18.90
N PRO A 99 -18.27 0.07 -18.88
CA PRO A 99 -18.78 -1.04 -19.68
C PRO A 99 -18.64 -0.72 -21.16
N VAL A 100 -18.18 -1.69 -21.96
CA VAL A 100 -17.83 -1.52 -23.39
C VAL A 100 -19.01 -0.97 -24.18
N HIS A 101 -20.24 -1.42 -23.90
CA HIS A 101 -21.44 -0.94 -24.58
C HIS A 101 -21.78 0.52 -24.29
N ALA A 102 -21.27 1.10 -23.20
CA ALA A 102 -21.45 2.51 -22.85
C ALA A 102 -20.20 3.35 -23.16
N ALA A 103 -19.09 2.72 -23.58
CA ALA A 103 -17.80 3.37 -23.74
C ALA A 103 -17.87 4.55 -24.72
N ASP A 104 -18.60 4.44 -25.82
CA ASP A 104 -18.78 5.53 -26.79
C ASP A 104 -19.36 6.80 -26.14
N SER A 105 -20.34 6.65 -25.24
CA SER A 105 -20.93 7.78 -24.52
C SER A 105 -19.94 8.45 -23.57
N TYR A 106 -19.05 7.66 -22.93
CA TYR A 106 -18.02 8.20 -22.05
C TYR A 106 -16.87 8.85 -22.84
N LEU A 107 -16.44 8.23 -23.95
CA LEU A 107 -15.45 8.81 -24.85
C LEU A 107 -15.93 10.14 -25.42
N SER A 108 -17.22 10.25 -25.76
CA SER A 108 -17.82 11.51 -26.24
C SER A 108 -17.79 12.64 -25.19
N ARG A 109 -17.65 12.34 -23.90
CA ARG A 109 -17.51 13.35 -22.84
C ARG A 109 -16.07 13.83 -22.63
N LEU A 110 -15.09 13.14 -23.21
CA LEU A 110 -13.66 13.43 -23.06
C LEU A 110 -13.07 14.23 -24.24
N ILE A 111 -13.86 14.44 -25.30
CA ILE A 111 -13.50 15.22 -26.50
C ILE A 111 -14.18 16.59 -26.50
#